data_AF-F4H5W0-F1
#
_entry.id   AF-F4H5W0-F1
#
_cell.length_a   1.000
_cell.length_b   1.000
_cell.length_c   1.000
_cell.angle_alpha   90.00
_cell.angle_beta   90.00
_cell.angle_gamma   90.00
#
_symmetry.space_group_name_H-M   'P 1'
#
loop_
_entity.id
_entity.type
_entity.pdbx_description
1 polymer ?
#
loop_
_entity_poly.entity_id
_entity_poly.type
_entity_poly.pdbx_seq_one_letter_code
_entity_poly.pdbx_strand_id
1 'polypeptide(L)'
;MTRLTLGNVVKVTAVLVFLPLIAYLVLVIGAVRKHVGAALEGLLYAAGFSVAVFVLDGAWGPRVLLALAAMGVSAVRAWHRRDLWLPARRRWWKRDLTGSAVVVERNRAQAVVAVEAAQPLPAAVARIRTLAERNRRRLPGDTHRTVLRTCEVLDAVIAAEQREPAGDARFEYELDAVVRQYLPAVLTGYLAIAPSRVQERQPDGRTPDEELTEQLRILAGQADALYASRHRLLTAELSTTGNFLRDKYAHHELDVPDLRIP
;
A
#
# COMPACT_ATOMS: atom_id res chain seq x y z
N MET A 1 25.88 -37.01 -13.18
CA MET A 1 26.44 -35.87 -13.93
C MET A 1 25.56 -34.65 -13.68
N THR A 2 25.96 -33.76 -12.79
CA THR A 2 25.21 -32.58 -12.36
C THR A 2 25.21 -31.52 -13.47
N ARG A 3 24.02 -31.19 -13.98
CA ARG A 3 23.85 -30.12 -14.98
C ARG A 3 24.01 -28.76 -14.28
N LEU A 4 25.26 -28.30 -14.18
CA LEU A 4 25.57 -26.91 -13.86
C LEU A 4 25.11 -26.05 -15.03
N THR A 5 23.84 -25.64 -15.02
CA THR A 5 23.35 -24.62 -15.95
C THR A 5 24.01 -23.30 -15.58
N LEU A 6 24.32 -22.47 -16.58
CA LEU A 6 24.91 -21.14 -16.39
C LEU A 6 24.13 -20.32 -15.34
N GLY A 7 22.80 -20.42 -15.36
CA GLY A 7 21.93 -19.78 -14.37
C GLY A 7 22.15 -20.24 -12.93
N ASN A 8 22.47 -21.51 -12.69
CA ASN A 8 22.77 -22.01 -11.35
C ASN A 8 24.14 -21.54 -10.86
N VAL A 9 25.15 -21.48 -11.74
CA VAL A 9 26.48 -20.97 -11.41
C VAL A 9 26.41 -19.50 -10.99
N VAL A 10 25.64 -18.68 -11.72
CA VAL A 10 25.44 -17.27 -11.38
C VAL A 10 24.74 -17.11 -10.03
N LYS A 11 23.69 -17.90 -9.75
CA LYS A 11 22.99 -17.86 -8.46
C LYS A 11 23.89 -18.24 -7.29
N VAL A 12 24.64 -19.33 -7.42
CA VAL A 12 25.55 -19.80 -6.36
C VAL A 12 26.67 -18.79 -6.13
N THR A 13 27.23 -18.21 -7.19
CA THR A 13 28.26 -17.18 -7.09
C THR A 13 27.70 -15.93 -6.40
N ALA A 14 26.49 -15.49 -6.76
CA ALA A 14 25.84 -14.37 -6.09
C ALA A 14 25.63 -14.65 -4.60
N VAL A 15 25.12 -15.82 -4.23
CA VAL A 15 24.97 -16.19 -2.82
C VAL A 15 26.31 -16.15 -2.11
N LEU A 16 27.37 -16.77 -2.64
CA LEU A 16 28.69 -16.77 -2.02
C LEU A 16 29.28 -15.37 -1.81
N VAL A 17 29.05 -14.46 -2.75
CA VAL A 17 29.54 -13.07 -2.68
C VAL A 17 28.70 -12.23 -1.70
N PHE A 18 27.38 -12.38 -1.69
CA PHE A 18 26.48 -11.56 -0.88
C PHE A 18 26.26 -12.09 0.54
N LEU A 19 26.50 -13.38 0.80
CA LEU A 19 26.38 -13.98 2.13
C LEU A 19 27.24 -13.24 3.19
N PRO A 20 28.56 -13.00 2.98
CA PRO A 20 29.38 -12.29 3.98
C PRO A 20 28.95 -10.84 4.21
N LEU A 21 28.29 -10.18 3.24
CA LEU A 21 27.75 -8.83 3.39
C LEU A 21 26.67 -8.72 4.47
N ILE A 22 26.02 -9.83 4.84
CA ILE A 22 25.01 -9.87 5.91
C ILE A 22 25.61 -9.44 7.26
N ALA A 23 26.88 -9.75 7.53
CA ALA A 23 27.55 -9.35 8.78
C ALA A 23 27.71 -7.83 8.91
N TYR A 24 27.72 -7.10 7.79
CA TYR A 24 27.94 -5.65 7.73
C TYR A 24 26.63 -4.85 7.64
N LEU A 25 25.50 -5.54 7.52
CA LEU A 25 24.21 -4.94 7.20
C LEU A 25 23.77 -3.94 8.28
N VAL A 26 23.87 -4.29 9.57
CA VAL A 26 23.51 -3.39 10.69
C VAL A 26 24.40 -2.14 10.74
N LEU A 27 25.69 -2.28 10.41
CA LEU A 27 26.63 -1.16 10.36
C LEU A 27 26.22 -0.16 9.28
N VAL A 28 25.91 -0.65 8.07
CA VAL A 28 25.47 0.19 6.95
C VAL A 28 24.17 0.92 7.28
N ILE A 29 23.20 0.25 7.91
CA ILE A 29 21.94 0.89 8.35
C ILE A 29 22.23 2.03 9.34
N GLY A 30 23.02 1.75 10.37
CA GLY A 30 23.36 2.71 11.41
C GLY A 30 24.06 3.94 10.84
N ALA A 31 25.00 3.72 9.91
CA ALA A 31 25.73 4.77 9.22
C ALA A 31 24.81 5.64 8.35
N VAL A 32 23.98 5.03 7.51
CA VAL A 32 23.07 5.76 6.60
C VAL A 32 22.04 6.60 7.36
N ARG A 33 21.53 6.09 8.48
CA ARG A 33 20.53 6.80 9.30
C ARG A 33 21.14 7.70 10.38
N LYS A 34 22.47 7.82 10.46
CA LYS A 34 23.22 8.57 11.49
C LYS A 34 22.84 8.17 12.92
N HIS A 35 22.46 6.91 13.14
CA HIS A 35 22.07 6.41 14.46
C HIS A 35 23.27 5.78 15.15
N VAL A 36 23.99 6.55 15.96
CA VAL A 36 25.29 6.17 16.55
C VAL A 36 25.23 4.83 17.28
N GLY A 37 24.19 4.59 18.08
CA GLY A 37 24.02 3.31 18.79
C GLY A 37 23.88 2.09 17.86
N ALA A 38 23.24 2.27 16.69
CA ALA A 38 23.10 1.18 15.73
C ALA A 38 24.39 0.96 14.93
N ALA A 39 25.13 2.03 14.65
CA ALA A 39 26.43 1.96 14.01
C ALA A 39 27.48 1.25 14.89
N LEU A 40 27.53 1.57 16.19
CA LEU A 40 28.43 0.90 17.14
C LEU A 40 28.11 -0.60 17.29
N GLU A 41 26.82 -0.94 17.36
CA GLU A 41 26.39 -2.35 17.41
C GLU A 41 26.76 -3.09 16.12
N GLY A 42 26.54 -2.47 14.96
CA GLY A 42 26.96 -3.02 13.67
C GLY A 42 28.48 -3.16 13.54
N LEU A 43 29.24 -2.23 14.10
CA LEU A 43 30.71 -2.28 14.11
C LEU A 43 31.19 -3.50 14.90
N LEU A 44 30.55 -3.80 16.03
CA LEU A 44 30.89 -4.96 16.85
C LEU A 44 30.66 -6.28 16.10
N TYR A 45 29.55 -6.40 15.36
CA TYR A 45 29.29 -7.58 14.52
C TYR A 45 30.27 -7.69 13.35
N ALA A 46 30.58 -6.57 12.68
CA ALA A 46 31.54 -6.53 11.58
C ALA A 46 32.97 -6.87 12.05
N ALA A 47 33.37 -6.38 13.22
CA ALA A 47 34.66 -6.69 13.84
C ALA A 47 34.75 -8.18 14.23
N GLY A 48 33.70 -8.73 14.86
CA GLY A 48 33.63 -10.16 15.18
C GLY A 48 33.77 -11.05 13.94
N PHE A 49 33.04 -10.72 12.87
CA PHE A 49 33.15 -11.41 11.59
C PHE A 49 34.56 -11.28 10.97
N SER A 50 35.14 -10.09 10.98
CA SER A 50 36.48 -9.83 10.44
C SER A 50 37.57 -10.60 11.19
N VAL A 51 37.47 -10.66 12.52
CA VAL A 51 38.40 -11.43 13.37
C VAL A 51 38.29 -12.93 13.09
N ALA A 52 37.07 -13.46 12.93
CA ALA A 52 36.85 -14.86 12.54
C ALA A 52 37.51 -15.22 11.20
N VAL A 53 37.35 -14.35 10.19
CA VAL A 53 37.84 -14.61 8.83
C VAL A 53 39.35 -14.40 8.72
N PHE A 54 39.88 -13.28 9.22
CA PHE A 54 41.24 -12.84 8.89
C PHE A 54 42.28 -13.08 9.99
N VAL A 55 41.88 -13.23 11.26
CA VAL A 55 42.83 -13.22 12.39
C VAL A 55 42.95 -14.58 13.06
N LEU A 56 41.84 -15.30 13.20
CA LEU A 56 41.77 -16.52 14.00
C LEU A 56 42.41 -17.74 13.32
N ASP A 57 43.72 -17.86 13.24
CA ASP A 57 44.32 -19.07 12.64
C ASP A 57 44.08 -20.33 13.47
N GLY A 58 43.34 -21.29 12.89
CA GLY A 58 42.91 -22.50 13.60
C GLY A 58 41.93 -23.37 12.79
N ALA A 59 41.60 -24.54 13.36
CA ALA A 59 40.67 -25.51 12.77
C ALA A 59 39.33 -24.84 12.40
N TRP A 60 38.70 -25.34 11.33
CA TRP A 60 37.51 -24.76 10.71
C TRP A 60 36.35 -24.51 11.69
N GLY A 61 36.26 -25.27 12.79
CA GLY A 61 35.16 -25.21 13.76
C GLY A 61 34.90 -23.82 14.38
N PRO A 62 35.76 -23.32 15.28
CA PRO A 62 35.50 -22.07 16.00
C PRO A 62 35.41 -20.84 15.08
N ARG A 63 36.19 -20.80 13.98
CA ARG A 63 36.14 -19.70 12.99
C ARG A 63 34.76 -19.63 12.32
N VAL A 64 34.28 -20.76 11.80
CA VAL A 64 33.01 -20.84 11.08
C VAL A 64 31.84 -20.57 12.03
N LEU A 65 31.89 -21.10 13.26
CA LEU A 65 30.85 -20.85 14.26
C LEU A 65 30.75 -19.36 14.62
N LEU A 66 31.89 -18.68 14.83
CA LEU A 66 31.90 -17.26 15.17
C LEU A 66 31.43 -16.39 14.00
N ALA A 67 31.85 -16.71 12.78
CA ALA A 67 31.38 -16.04 11.57
C ALA A 67 29.86 -16.21 11.37
N LEU A 68 29.34 -17.43 11.49
CA LEU A 68 27.91 -17.71 11.35
C LEU A 68 27.08 -17.07 12.47
N ALA A 69 27.58 -17.06 13.70
CA ALA A 69 26.91 -16.41 14.82
C ALA A 69 26.82 -14.88 14.59
N ALA A 70 27.91 -14.24 14.17
CA ALA A 70 27.91 -12.82 13.84
C ALA A 70 26.94 -12.49 12.70
N MET A 71 26.89 -13.33 11.65
CA MET A 71 25.95 -13.18 10.54
C MET A 71 24.49 -13.37 10.97
N GLY A 72 24.21 -14.41 11.77
CA GLY A 72 22.86 -14.70 12.27
C GLY A 72 22.32 -13.59 13.17
N VAL A 73 23.13 -13.13 14.13
CA VAL A 73 22.76 -12.03 15.02
C VAL A 73 22.56 -10.73 14.24
N SER A 74 23.47 -10.41 13.31
CA SER A 74 23.32 -9.25 12.41
C SER A 74 22.01 -9.32 11.62
N ALA A 75 21.69 -10.47 11.02
CA ALA A 75 20.46 -10.67 10.24
C ALA A 75 19.18 -10.49 11.08
N VAL A 76 19.11 -11.15 12.23
CA VAL A 76 17.95 -11.06 13.15
C VAL A 76 17.78 -9.63 13.65
N ARG A 77 18.88 -8.97 14.00
CA ARG A 77 18.82 -7.60 14.50
C ARG A 77 18.43 -6.61 13.42
N ALA A 78 18.93 -6.81 12.22
CA ALA A 78 18.56 -5.99 11.09
C ALA A 78 17.07 -6.16 10.73
N TRP A 79 16.54 -7.39 10.79
CA TRP A 79 15.10 -7.65 10.67
C TRP A 79 14.28 -6.92 11.73
N HIS A 80 14.69 -6.97 13.01
CA HIS A 80 14.01 -6.24 14.07
C HIS A 80 14.09 -4.72 13.89
N ARG A 81 15.15 -4.23 13.23
CA ARG A 81 15.33 -2.83 12.86
C ARG A 81 14.79 -2.48 11.48
N ARG A 82 13.91 -3.33 10.92
CA ARG A 82 13.35 -3.09 9.60
C ARG A 82 12.66 -1.74 9.47
N ASP A 83 12.09 -1.24 10.56
CA ASP A 83 11.39 0.04 10.60
C ASP A 83 12.34 1.24 10.41
N LEU A 84 13.66 1.05 10.55
CA LEU A 84 14.67 2.07 10.30
C LEU A 84 15.06 2.20 8.82
N TRP A 85 15.06 1.11 8.03
CA TRP A 85 15.39 1.18 6.60
C TRP A 85 14.17 1.13 5.69
N LEU A 86 13.08 0.52 6.14
CA LEU A 86 11.82 0.58 5.42
C LEU A 86 11.40 2.02 5.64
N PRO A 87 11.15 2.79 4.57
CA PRO A 87 10.54 4.09 4.76
C PRO A 87 9.31 3.83 5.62
N ALA A 88 9.23 4.47 6.79
CA ALA A 88 7.94 4.65 7.42
C ALA A 88 7.01 5.08 6.28
N ARG A 89 5.93 4.34 6.04
CA ARG A 89 4.93 4.59 4.98
C ARG A 89 4.17 5.93 5.22
N ARG A 90 4.88 6.94 5.71
CA ARG A 90 4.51 8.31 6.04
C ARG A 90 5.78 9.17 5.94
N ARG A 91 6.15 9.67 4.75
CA ARG A 91 6.87 10.97 4.56
C ARG A 91 7.45 11.27 3.17
N TRP A 92 7.20 10.48 2.11
CA TRP A 92 7.71 10.86 0.78
C TRP A 92 6.85 11.95 0.08
N TRP A 93 5.55 12.08 0.38
CA TRP A 93 4.69 13.01 -0.36
C TRP A 93 4.82 14.50 0.03
N LYS A 94 5.78 14.87 0.90
CA LYS A 94 6.29 16.26 1.00
C LYS A 94 7.44 16.48 0.03
N ARG A 95 7.23 16.18 -1.25
CA ARG A 95 8.02 16.77 -2.32
C ARG A 95 7.09 17.74 -3.02
N ASP A 96 7.34 19.01 -2.74
CA ASP A 96 6.56 20.15 -3.14
C ASP A 96 6.25 20.11 -4.65
N LEU A 97 4.97 20.13 -5.00
CA LEU A 97 4.50 20.50 -6.34
C LEU A 97 4.27 22.00 -6.48
N THR A 98 4.69 22.81 -5.50
CA THR A 98 4.64 24.26 -5.58
C THR A 98 5.91 24.86 -5.02
N GLY A 99 6.86 25.08 -5.93
CA GLY A 99 7.68 26.27 -5.82
C GLY A 99 6.74 27.48 -5.77
N SER A 100 7.04 28.36 -4.82
CA SER A 100 6.45 29.69 -4.61
C SER A 100 5.11 29.76 -3.85
N ALA A 101 5.27 30.27 -2.63
CA ALA A 101 4.35 31.12 -1.86
C ALA A 101 3.68 30.49 -0.61
N VAL A 102 4.00 31.14 0.52
CA VAL A 102 3.26 31.23 1.79
C VAL A 102 3.58 30.19 2.87
N VAL A 103 4.47 30.60 3.79
CA VAL A 103 4.98 29.83 4.95
C VAL A 103 4.14 30.00 6.24
N VAL A 104 2.95 30.61 6.21
CA VAL A 104 2.23 30.95 7.47
C VAL A 104 1.10 29.98 7.88
N GLU A 105 0.59 29.10 7.01
CA GLU A 105 -0.63 28.28 7.29
C GLU A 105 -0.37 26.87 7.89
N ARG A 106 0.87 26.52 8.24
CA ARG A 106 1.24 25.11 8.50
C ARG A 106 0.72 24.51 9.81
N ASN A 107 0.36 25.34 10.80
CA ASN A 107 0.00 24.86 12.14
C ASN A 107 -1.51 24.59 12.30
N ARG A 108 -2.38 25.21 11.47
CA ARG A 108 -3.83 25.00 11.52
C ARG A 108 -4.27 23.74 10.74
N ALA A 109 -3.57 23.42 9.65
CA ALA A 109 -3.84 22.23 8.84
C ALA A 109 -3.51 20.90 9.56
N GLN A 110 -2.54 20.88 10.49
CA GLN A 110 -2.16 19.64 11.20
C GLN A 110 -3.18 19.18 12.25
N ALA A 111 -3.93 20.09 12.85
CA ALA A 111 -4.98 19.74 13.82
C ALA A 111 -6.24 19.16 13.15
N VAL A 112 -6.56 19.58 11.92
CA VAL A 112 -7.72 19.09 11.17
C VAL A 112 -7.50 17.66 10.64
N VAL A 113 -6.29 17.35 10.15
CA VAL A 113 -5.95 16.04 9.56
C VAL A 113 -5.93 14.90 10.58
N ALA A 114 -5.56 15.16 11.84
CA ALA A 114 -5.57 14.16 12.90
C ALA A 114 -7.00 13.76 13.34
N VAL A 115 -7.95 14.70 13.29
CA VAL A 115 -9.37 14.46 13.58
C VAL A 115 -10.10 13.80 12.40
N GLU A 116 -9.60 13.98 11.17
CA GLU A 116 -10.15 13.37 9.96
C GLU A 116 -9.76 11.91 9.77
N ALA A 117 -8.58 11.49 10.23
CA ALA A 117 -8.15 10.09 10.21
C ALA A 117 -8.95 9.19 11.18
N ALA A 118 -9.62 9.77 12.18
CA ALA A 118 -10.43 9.05 13.17
C ALA A 118 -11.91 8.89 12.78
N GLN A 119 -12.37 9.55 11.70
CA GLN A 119 -13.77 9.48 11.32
C GLN A 119 -14.11 8.17 10.59
N PRO A 120 -15.31 7.60 10.77
CA PRO A 120 -15.74 6.45 10.00
C PRO A 120 -15.97 6.84 8.52
N LEU A 121 -15.60 5.96 7.58
CA LEU A 121 -15.74 6.20 6.13
C LEU A 121 -17.15 6.66 5.68
N PRO A 122 -18.26 6.07 6.18
CA PRO A 122 -19.60 6.57 5.85
C PRO A 122 -19.83 8.03 6.21
N ALA A 123 -19.27 8.49 7.34
CA ALA A 123 -19.40 9.88 7.75
C ALA A 123 -18.60 10.82 6.83
N ALA A 124 -17.46 10.37 6.30
CA ALA A 124 -16.71 11.13 5.32
C ALA A 124 -17.49 11.28 3.99
N VAL A 125 -18.07 10.20 3.47
CA VAL A 125 -18.92 10.24 2.27
C VAL A 125 -20.14 11.15 2.48
N ALA A 126 -20.80 11.06 3.64
CA ALA A 126 -21.93 11.94 3.98
C ALA A 126 -21.54 13.42 3.99
N ARG A 127 -20.34 13.76 4.49
CA ARG A 127 -19.84 15.15 4.45
C ARG A 127 -19.62 15.65 3.02
N ILE A 128 -19.07 14.81 2.15
CA ILE A 128 -18.89 15.14 0.73
C ILE A 128 -20.24 15.40 0.08
N ARG A 129 -21.23 14.54 0.33
CA ARG A 129 -22.62 14.74 -0.14
C ARG A 129 -23.19 16.07 0.32
N THR A 130 -23.12 16.37 1.61
CA THR A 130 -23.59 17.65 2.15
C THR A 130 -22.84 18.85 1.57
N LEU A 131 -21.52 18.72 1.35
CA LEU A 131 -20.71 19.76 0.73
C LEU A 131 -21.16 20.04 -0.71
N ALA A 132 -21.41 18.99 -1.49
CA ALA A 132 -21.90 19.08 -2.87
C ALA A 132 -23.31 19.69 -2.92
N GLU A 133 -24.22 19.25 -2.06
CA GLU A 133 -25.60 19.77 -1.98
C GLU A 133 -25.62 21.27 -1.64
N ARG A 134 -24.86 21.69 -0.62
CA ARG A 134 -24.75 23.11 -0.22
C ARG A 134 -24.20 23.98 -1.35
N ASN A 135 -23.34 23.43 -2.20
CA ASN A 135 -22.68 24.15 -3.28
C ASN A 135 -23.25 23.84 -4.67
N ARG A 136 -24.45 23.25 -4.76
CA ARG A 136 -25.06 22.82 -6.03
C ARG A 136 -25.04 23.90 -7.12
N ARG A 137 -25.24 25.18 -6.75
CA ARG A 137 -25.26 26.30 -7.71
C ARG A 137 -23.87 26.71 -8.23
N ARG A 138 -22.80 26.31 -7.55
CA ARG A 138 -21.42 26.61 -7.94
C ARG A 138 -20.78 25.51 -8.78
N LEU A 139 -21.35 24.31 -8.77
CA LEU A 139 -20.83 23.16 -9.50
C LEU A 139 -21.30 23.23 -10.98
N PRO A 140 -20.39 23.03 -11.96
CA PRO A 140 -20.70 23.19 -13.36
C PRO A 140 -21.41 21.96 -13.94
N GLY A 141 -22.36 22.19 -14.85
CA GLY A 141 -23.03 21.13 -15.62
C GLY A 141 -23.53 19.96 -14.77
N ASP A 142 -23.16 18.74 -15.16
CA ASP A 142 -23.58 17.49 -14.51
C ASP A 142 -22.68 17.08 -13.33
N THR A 143 -21.66 17.86 -12.97
CA THR A 143 -20.68 17.48 -11.92
C THR A 143 -21.33 17.18 -10.57
N HIS A 144 -22.36 17.95 -10.18
CA HIS A 144 -23.13 17.68 -8.97
C HIS A 144 -23.75 16.28 -9.00
N ARG A 145 -24.32 15.87 -10.13
CA ARG A 145 -24.92 14.53 -10.28
C ARG A 145 -23.85 13.45 -10.25
N THR A 146 -22.71 13.67 -10.90
CA THR A 146 -21.56 12.77 -10.88
C THR A 146 -21.04 12.54 -9.46
N VAL A 147 -20.94 13.60 -8.66
CA VAL A 147 -20.51 13.50 -7.25
C VAL A 147 -21.50 12.68 -6.43
N LEU A 148 -22.80 12.95 -6.54
CA LEU A 148 -23.82 12.19 -5.80
C LEU A 148 -23.80 10.71 -6.17
N ARG A 149 -23.74 10.39 -7.47
CA ARG A 149 -23.62 9.01 -7.95
C ARG A 149 -22.34 8.34 -7.44
N THR A 150 -21.22 9.06 -7.44
CA THR A 150 -19.95 8.54 -6.90
C THR A 150 -20.08 8.23 -5.41
N CYS A 151 -20.70 9.13 -4.63
CA CYS A 151 -20.98 8.89 -3.21
C CYS A 151 -21.90 7.69 -2.97
N GLU A 152 -22.92 7.48 -3.80
CA GLU A 152 -23.81 6.30 -3.73
C GLU A 152 -23.05 4.99 -3.97
N VAL A 153 -22.19 4.96 -5.00
CA VAL A 153 -21.34 3.79 -5.28
C VAL A 153 -20.39 3.53 -4.11
N LEU A 154 -19.72 4.57 -3.59
CA LEU A 154 -18.82 4.43 -2.45
C LEU A 154 -19.54 3.96 -1.18
N ASP A 155 -20.74 4.46 -0.89
CA ASP A 155 -21.56 3.97 0.23
C ASP A 155 -21.91 2.49 0.06
N ALA A 156 -22.24 2.05 -1.15
CA ALA A 156 -22.50 0.63 -1.43
C ALA A 156 -21.25 -0.24 -1.22
N VAL A 157 -20.09 0.23 -1.66
CA VAL A 157 -18.80 -0.46 -1.45
C VAL A 157 -18.46 -0.54 0.04
N ILE A 158 -18.58 0.56 0.78
CA ILE A 158 -18.31 0.60 2.23
C ILE A 158 -19.28 -0.32 2.97
N ALA A 159 -20.56 -0.30 2.62
CA ALA A 159 -21.55 -1.18 3.25
C ALA A 159 -21.26 -2.66 2.98
N ALA A 160 -20.79 -3.01 1.78
CA ALA A 160 -20.37 -4.37 1.46
C ALA A 160 -19.14 -4.79 2.29
N GLU A 161 -18.14 -3.92 2.38
CA GLU A 161 -16.91 -4.18 3.14
C GLU A 161 -17.17 -4.31 4.66
N GLN A 162 -18.11 -3.54 5.20
CA GLN A 162 -18.50 -3.64 6.61
C GLN A 162 -19.25 -4.92 6.95
N ARG A 163 -20.03 -5.47 6.00
CA ARG A 163 -20.74 -6.75 6.21
C ARG A 163 -19.78 -7.92 6.15
N GLU A 164 -18.84 -7.89 5.22
CA GLU A 164 -17.89 -8.94 4.99
C GLU A 164 -16.57 -8.33 4.51
N PRO A 165 -15.57 -8.20 5.40
CA PRO A 165 -14.27 -7.64 5.07
C PRO A 165 -13.54 -8.54 4.09
N ALA A 166 -13.07 -7.98 2.97
CA ALA A 166 -12.30 -8.71 1.97
C ALA A 166 -10.87 -9.04 2.45
N GLY A 167 -10.35 -8.29 3.42
CA GLY A 167 -8.98 -8.45 3.93
C GLY A 167 -7.89 -8.09 2.92
N ASP A 168 -8.24 -7.44 1.80
CA ASP A 168 -7.30 -6.93 0.82
C ASP A 168 -6.83 -5.53 1.23
N ALA A 169 -5.64 -5.46 1.82
CA ALA A 169 -5.02 -4.22 2.27
C ALA A 169 -4.84 -3.18 1.14
N ARG A 170 -4.75 -3.61 -0.13
CA ARG A 170 -4.67 -2.68 -1.26
C ARG A 170 -6.03 -2.06 -1.52
N PHE A 171 -7.08 -2.87 -1.55
CA PHE A 171 -8.46 -2.42 -1.72
C PHE A 171 -8.88 -1.44 -0.61
N GLU A 172 -8.62 -1.80 0.65
CA GLU A 172 -8.92 -0.96 1.81
C GLU A 172 -8.23 0.41 1.71
N TYR A 173 -6.96 0.41 1.28
CA TYR A 173 -6.19 1.64 1.07
C TYR A 173 -6.77 2.50 -0.07
N GLU A 174 -7.11 1.88 -1.20
CA GLU A 174 -7.68 2.59 -2.34
C GLU A 174 -9.03 3.22 -2.00
N LEU A 175 -9.89 2.48 -1.27
CA LEU A 175 -11.18 2.98 -0.78
C LEU A 175 -10.98 4.16 0.19
N ASP A 176 -10.07 4.04 1.15
CA ASP A 176 -9.78 5.10 2.12
C ASP A 176 -9.26 6.37 1.42
N ALA A 177 -8.35 6.23 0.46
CA ALA A 177 -7.76 7.34 -0.27
C ALA A 177 -8.81 8.09 -1.11
N VAL A 178 -9.68 7.37 -1.83
CA VAL A 178 -10.75 7.99 -2.63
C VAL A 178 -11.70 8.79 -1.74
N VAL A 179 -12.14 8.18 -0.63
CA VAL A 179 -13.15 8.77 0.27
C VAL A 179 -12.59 9.94 1.08
N ARG A 180 -11.38 9.82 1.64
CA ARG A 180 -10.85 10.83 2.57
C ARG A 180 -9.97 11.88 1.94
N GLN A 181 -9.35 11.58 0.81
CA GLN A 181 -8.32 12.45 0.24
C GLN A 181 -8.76 12.99 -1.10
N TYR A 182 -9.00 12.12 -2.08
CA TYR A 182 -9.13 12.56 -3.46
C TYR A 182 -10.46 13.29 -3.72
N LEU A 183 -11.60 12.67 -3.40
CA LEU A 183 -12.90 13.27 -3.67
C LEU A 183 -13.12 14.58 -2.88
N PRO A 184 -12.78 14.67 -1.58
CA PRO A 184 -12.83 15.94 -0.85
C PRO A 184 -11.88 17.00 -1.40
N ALA A 185 -10.63 16.64 -1.74
CA ALA A 185 -9.64 17.59 -2.23
C ALA A 185 -10.05 18.20 -3.58
N VAL A 186 -10.57 17.40 -4.51
CA VAL A 186 -11.06 17.89 -5.81
C VAL A 186 -12.20 18.88 -5.62
N LEU A 187 -13.20 18.56 -4.80
CA LEU A 187 -14.34 19.45 -4.56
C LEU A 187 -13.94 20.72 -3.82
N THR A 188 -13.18 20.60 -2.73
CA THR A 188 -12.75 21.76 -1.96
C THR A 188 -11.79 22.66 -2.74
N GLY A 189 -10.90 22.06 -3.54
CA GLY A 189 -10.00 22.77 -4.44
C GLY A 189 -10.75 23.62 -5.46
N TYR A 190 -11.73 23.03 -6.16
CA TYR A 190 -12.57 23.79 -7.09
C TYR A 190 -13.39 24.88 -6.38
N LEU A 191 -14.02 24.56 -5.24
CA LEU A 191 -14.84 25.52 -4.50
C LEU A 191 -14.03 26.69 -3.89
N ALA A 192 -12.71 26.54 -3.75
CA ALA A 192 -11.81 27.61 -3.34
C ALA A 192 -11.53 28.64 -4.46
N ILE A 193 -11.80 28.28 -5.73
CA ILE A 193 -11.61 29.19 -6.87
C ILE A 193 -12.68 30.29 -6.83
N ALA A 194 -12.25 31.53 -7.07
CA ALA A 194 -13.15 32.67 -7.16
C ALA A 194 -14.15 32.46 -8.32
N PRO A 195 -15.47 32.69 -8.12
CA PRO A 195 -16.47 32.45 -9.16
C PRO A 195 -16.23 33.20 -10.48
N SER A 196 -15.53 34.35 -10.44
CA SER A 196 -15.18 35.11 -11.64
C SER A 196 -14.08 34.46 -12.49
N ARG A 197 -13.29 33.53 -11.92
CA ARG A 197 -12.13 32.92 -12.57
C ARG A 197 -12.35 31.49 -13.06
N VAL A 198 -13.51 30.89 -12.81
CA VAL A 198 -13.78 29.49 -13.18
C VAL A 198 -13.82 29.25 -14.69
N GLN A 199 -14.00 30.31 -15.49
CA GLN A 199 -13.96 30.27 -16.96
C GLN A 199 -12.63 30.76 -17.55
N GLU A 200 -11.68 31.20 -16.71
CA GLU A 200 -10.37 31.62 -17.20
C GLU A 200 -9.56 30.39 -17.60
N ARG A 201 -8.99 30.42 -18.81
CA ARG A 201 -8.11 29.33 -19.26
C ARG A 201 -6.82 29.33 -18.45
N GLN A 202 -6.47 28.16 -17.95
CA GLN A 202 -5.21 27.90 -17.26
C GLN A 202 -4.07 27.72 -18.28
N PRO A 203 -2.79 27.68 -17.83
CA PRO A 203 -1.64 27.49 -18.72
C PRO A 203 -1.65 26.19 -19.53
N ASP A 204 -2.39 25.18 -19.07
CA ASP A 204 -2.63 23.91 -19.76
C ASP A 204 -3.72 24.00 -20.85
N GLY A 205 -4.35 25.16 -21.00
CA GLY A 205 -5.39 25.46 -21.97
C GLY A 205 -6.81 25.10 -21.53
N ARG A 206 -7.00 24.51 -20.34
CA ARG A 206 -8.31 24.09 -19.80
C ARG A 206 -8.88 25.11 -18.83
N THR A 207 -10.19 25.19 -18.73
CA THR A 207 -10.84 25.95 -17.65
C THR A 207 -10.93 25.09 -16.37
N PRO A 208 -10.99 25.71 -15.18
CA PRO A 208 -11.28 25.00 -13.94
C PRO A 208 -12.55 24.11 -13.99
N ASP A 209 -13.57 24.51 -14.74
CA ASP A 209 -14.79 23.72 -14.94
C ASP A 209 -14.53 22.42 -15.72
N GLU A 210 -13.75 22.52 -16.80
CA GLU A 210 -13.34 21.37 -17.62
C GLU A 210 -12.48 20.41 -16.79
N GLU A 211 -11.54 20.96 -16.02
CA GLU A 211 -10.63 20.16 -15.19
C GLU A 211 -11.37 19.47 -14.04
N LEU A 212 -12.30 20.15 -13.37
CA LEU A 212 -13.16 19.52 -12.36
C LEU A 212 -13.96 18.35 -12.98
N THR A 213 -14.56 18.58 -14.14
CA THR A 213 -15.39 17.58 -14.82
C THR A 213 -14.56 16.32 -15.13
N GLU A 214 -13.34 16.51 -15.63
CA GLU A 214 -12.44 15.41 -15.95
C GLU A 214 -11.96 14.67 -14.70
N GLN A 215 -11.57 15.39 -13.65
CA GLN A 215 -11.14 14.78 -12.38
C GLN A 215 -12.26 13.96 -11.74
N LEU A 216 -13.50 14.47 -11.74
CA LEU A 216 -14.65 13.74 -11.23
C LEU A 216 -14.98 12.51 -12.09
N ARG A 217 -14.80 12.58 -13.41
CA ARG A 217 -14.96 11.42 -14.31
C ARG A 217 -13.96 10.31 -13.97
N ILE A 218 -12.71 10.66 -13.71
CA ILE A 218 -11.67 9.71 -13.29
C ILE A 218 -12.03 9.07 -11.95
N LEU A 219 -12.43 9.88 -10.97
CA LEU A 219 -12.83 9.39 -9.64
C LEU A 219 -14.08 8.49 -9.69
N ALA A 220 -15.06 8.84 -10.51
CA ALA A 220 -16.23 7.98 -10.73
C ALA A 220 -15.82 6.61 -11.30
N GLY A 221 -14.93 6.60 -12.30
CA GLY A 221 -14.39 5.35 -12.86
C GLY A 221 -13.61 4.52 -11.83
N GLN A 222 -12.90 5.17 -10.90
CA GLN A 222 -12.23 4.47 -9.78
C GLN A 222 -13.23 3.87 -8.79
N ALA A 223 -14.30 4.60 -8.44
CA ALA A 223 -15.36 4.08 -7.58
C ALA A 223 -16.06 2.87 -8.21
N ASP A 224 -16.36 2.93 -9.50
CA ASP A 224 -16.92 1.80 -10.26
C ASP A 224 -15.96 0.60 -10.30
N ALA A 225 -14.65 0.85 -10.42
CA ALA A 225 -13.64 -0.20 -10.39
C ALA A 225 -13.57 -0.90 -9.02
N LEU A 226 -13.63 -0.14 -7.93
CA LEU A 226 -13.70 -0.67 -6.55
C LEU A 226 -14.99 -1.49 -6.35
N TYR A 227 -16.11 -1.01 -6.87
CA TYR A 227 -17.36 -1.76 -6.84
C TYR A 227 -17.24 -3.09 -7.59
N ALA A 228 -16.68 -3.06 -8.80
CA ALA A 228 -16.51 -4.25 -9.63
C ALA A 228 -15.50 -5.25 -9.03
N SER A 229 -14.40 -4.78 -8.43
CA SER A 229 -13.40 -5.67 -7.80
C SER A 229 -14.03 -6.44 -6.64
N ARG A 230 -14.86 -5.80 -5.81
CA ARG A 230 -15.57 -6.48 -4.72
C ARG A 230 -16.52 -7.56 -5.25
N HIS A 231 -17.28 -7.27 -6.31
CA HIS A 231 -18.20 -8.25 -6.91
C HIS A 231 -17.47 -9.45 -7.53
N ARG A 232 -16.29 -9.23 -8.13
CA ARG A 232 -15.46 -10.32 -8.66
C ARG A 232 -14.95 -11.24 -7.55
N LEU A 233 -14.55 -10.68 -6.40
CA LEU A 233 -14.13 -11.49 -5.24
C LEU A 233 -15.27 -12.41 -4.76
N LEU A 234 -16.47 -11.87 -4.56
CA LEU A 234 -17.65 -12.65 -4.17
C LEU A 234 -17.97 -13.78 -5.18
N THR A 235 -17.89 -13.46 -6.47
CA THR A 235 -18.17 -14.43 -7.53
C THR A 235 -17.13 -15.56 -7.54
N ALA A 236 -15.85 -15.23 -7.31
CA ALA A 236 -14.77 -16.21 -7.24
C ALA A 236 -14.91 -17.13 -6.01
N GLU A 237 -15.31 -16.59 -4.85
CA GLU A 237 -15.58 -17.36 -3.64
C GLU A 237 -16.75 -18.33 -3.82
N LEU A 238 -17.85 -17.87 -4.44
CA LEU A 238 -18.98 -18.74 -4.77
C LEU A 238 -18.60 -19.85 -5.74
N SER A 239 -17.79 -19.55 -6.77
CA SER A 239 -17.31 -20.56 -7.71
C SER A 239 -16.39 -21.58 -7.03
N THR A 240 -15.51 -21.13 -6.14
CA THR A 240 -14.60 -22.00 -5.37
C THR A 240 -15.38 -22.92 -4.45
N THR A 241 -16.37 -22.38 -3.72
CA THR A 241 -17.25 -23.14 -2.85
C THR A 241 -18.07 -24.15 -3.65
N GLY A 242 -18.63 -23.76 -4.80
CA GLY A 242 -19.38 -24.66 -5.67
C GLY A 242 -18.53 -25.81 -6.23
N ASN A 243 -17.28 -25.53 -6.60
CA ASN A 243 -16.35 -26.56 -7.05
C ASN A 243 -15.99 -27.53 -5.92
N PHE A 244 -15.74 -27.03 -4.71
CA PHE A 244 -15.50 -27.86 -3.53
C PHE A 244 -16.71 -28.75 -3.20
N LEU A 245 -17.92 -28.21 -3.23
CA LEU A 245 -19.13 -29.00 -2.99
C LEU A 245 -19.29 -30.09 -4.06
N ARG A 246 -19.05 -29.77 -5.33
CA ARG A 246 -19.08 -30.77 -6.40
C ARG A 246 -18.05 -31.88 -6.17
N ASP A 247 -16.82 -31.54 -5.82
CA ASP A 247 -15.78 -32.53 -5.53
C ASP A 247 -16.14 -33.40 -4.32
N LYS A 248 -16.63 -32.80 -3.23
CA LYS A 248 -16.98 -33.51 -2.00
C LYS A 248 -18.18 -34.46 -2.17
N TYR A 249 -19.18 -34.09 -2.96
CA TYR A 249 -20.44 -34.85 -3.07
C TYR A 249 -20.59 -35.65 -4.37
N ALA A 250 -19.87 -35.33 -5.46
CA ALA A 250 -19.93 -36.11 -6.69
C ALA A 250 -19.33 -37.52 -6.55
N HIS A 251 -18.47 -37.75 -5.55
CA HIS A 251 -17.90 -39.06 -5.25
C HIS A 251 -18.83 -39.99 -4.45
N HIS A 252 -20.03 -39.52 -4.05
CA HIS A 252 -20.98 -40.35 -3.29
C HIS A 252 -22.12 -40.96 -4.13
N GLU A 253 -22.21 -40.67 -5.44
CA GLU A 253 -23.23 -41.25 -6.31
C GLU A 253 -22.79 -42.53 -7.04
N LEU A 254 -21.49 -42.91 -6.99
CA LEU A 254 -20.97 -44.10 -7.69
C LEU A 254 -20.90 -45.38 -6.83
N ASP A 255 -21.26 -45.31 -5.55
CA ASP A 255 -21.33 -46.48 -4.65
C ASP A 255 -22.78 -46.95 -4.46
N VAL A 256 -23.52 -47.11 -5.56
CA VAL A 256 -24.72 -47.96 -5.56
C VAL A 256 -24.25 -49.38 -5.87
N PRO A 257 -24.23 -50.31 -4.90
CA PRO A 257 -23.86 -51.69 -5.17
C PRO A 257 -24.85 -52.26 -6.19
N ASP A 258 -24.33 -52.79 -7.29
CA ASP A 258 -25.07 -53.59 -8.27
C ASP A 258 -25.62 -54.83 -7.56
N LEU A 259 -26.77 -54.67 -6.90
CA LEU A 259 -27.58 -55.75 -6.36
C LEU A 259 -28.19 -56.48 -7.57
N ARG A 260 -27.36 -57.34 -8.19
CA ARG A 260 -27.82 -58.40 -9.07
C ARG A 260 -28.71 -59.33 -8.26
N ILE A 261 -30.02 -59.13 -8.39
CA ILE A 261 -31.02 -60.08 -7.91
C ILE A 261 -31.05 -61.25 -8.91
N PRO A 262 -30.96 -62.51 -8.45
CA PRO A 262 -30.88 -63.72 -9.29
C PRO A 262 -32.17 -64.01 -10.06
#